data_AF-A0A5M7C5N8-F1
#
_entry.id   AF-A0A5M7C5N8-F1
#
_cell.length_a   1.000
_cell.length_b   1.000
_cell.length_c   1.000
_cell.angle_alpha   90.00
_cell.angle_beta   90.00
_cell.angle_gamma   90.00
#
_symmetry.space_group_name_H-M   'P 1'
#
loop_
_entity.id
_entity.type
_entity.pdbx_description
1 polymer ?
#
loop_
_entity_poly.entity_id
_entity_poly.type
_entity_poly.pdbx_seq_one_letter_code
_entity_poly.pdbx_strand_id
1 'polypeptide(L)'
;MTAGVALAGLSACGGGGGSTGETGSPEPTGQTGGVALEKFDPCTFFKPDELKSFGLQEQGEEFTPVSFEPGCTWKGEQMSLTFQKNVEETVASYEKNGNWERYDKQSVGGRSGVVANVPGGGATGGCNVLVDAGGGVVIYGVSGRLADSVDACAEAEKIANATASRLPE
;
A
#
# COMPACT_ATOMS: atom_id res chain seq x y z
N MET A 1 -7.95 -38.08 -44.59
CA MET A 1 -9.23 -38.80 -44.46
C MET A 1 -10.18 -37.90 -43.69
N THR A 2 -11.30 -37.59 -44.32
CA THR A 2 -12.39 -36.68 -43.92
C THR A 2 -13.33 -37.33 -42.89
N ALA A 3 -13.77 -36.58 -41.88
CA ALA A 3 -15.07 -36.67 -41.17
C ALA A 3 -15.07 -35.61 -40.04
N GLY A 4 -15.97 -34.64 -39.89
CA GLY A 4 -17.28 -34.38 -40.49
C GLY A 4 -18.42 -34.81 -39.56
N VAL A 5 -18.82 -33.97 -38.58
CA VAL A 5 -20.09 -34.08 -37.82
C VAL A 5 -20.51 -32.63 -37.44
N ALA A 6 -21.36 -31.97 -38.23
CA ALA A 6 -22.84 -31.97 -38.25
C ALA A 6 -23.46 -30.86 -37.37
N LEU A 7 -24.18 -29.96 -38.05
CA LEU A 7 -24.90 -28.79 -37.54
C LEU A 7 -26.31 -29.14 -37.05
N ALA A 8 -26.76 -28.31 -36.10
CA ALA A 8 -28.13 -27.83 -35.87
C ALA A 8 -29.16 -28.71 -35.14
N GLY A 9 -29.57 -28.20 -33.98
CA GLY A 9 -30.91 -28.37 -33.41
C GLY A 9 -31.39 -27.03 -32.83
N LEU A 10 -32.22 -26.30 -33.59
CA LEU A 10 -32.95 -25.12 -33.14
C LEU A 10 -34.24 -25.56 -32.43
N SER A 11 -34.57 -24.95 -31.29
CA SER A 11 -35.95 -24.66 -30.84
C SER A 11 -35.94 -23.94 -29.49
N ALA A 12 -36.29 -22.65 -29.49
CA ALA A 12 -37.32 -22.05 -28.61
C ALA A 12 -37.15 -20.52 -28.54
N CYS A 13 -38.05 -19.82 -29.22
CA CYS A 13 -38.27 -18.39 -29.06
C CYS A 13 -38.89 -18.12 -27.68
N GLY A 14 -38.22 -17.29 -26.88
CA GLY A 14 -38.80 -16.53 -25.77
C GLY A 14 -38.36 -15.08 -25.95
N GLY A 15 -39.30 -14.20 -26.28
CA GLY A 15 -39.02 -12.84 -26.74
C GLY A 15 -38.61 -11.86 -25.64
N GLY A 16 -37.97 -10.77 -26.07
CA GLY A 16 -37.92 -9.51 -25.32
C GLY A 16 -36.56 -8.83 -25.35
N GLY A 17 -36.46 -7.72 -26.06
CA GLY A 17 -35.47 -6.67 -25.81
C GLY A 17 -34.27 -6.69 -26.73
N GLY A 18 -34.22 -5.75 -27.68
CA GLY A 18 -33.06 -5.52 -28.52
C GLY A 18 -31.87 -5.03 -27.69
N SER A 19 -30.67 -5.45 -28.09
CA SER A 19 -29.40 -4.74 -27.93
C SER A 19 -28.32 -5.50 -28.70
N THR A 20 -28.14 -5.16 -29.97
CA THR A 20 -26.93 -5.53 -30.71
C THR A 20 -25.94 -4.38 -30.53
N GLY A 21 -25.29 -4.37 -29.36
CA GLY A 21 -24.11 -3.57 -29.08
C GLY A 21 -23.00 -4.54 -28.75
N GLU A 22 -22.14 -4.78 -29.73
CA GLU A 22 -20.90 -5.54 -29.64
C GLU A 22 -20.06 -4.99 -28.47
N THR A 23 -20.21 -5.57 -27.29
CA THR A 23 -19.40 -5.22 -26.12
C THR A 23 -18.16 -6.09 -26.18
N GLY A 24 -17.18 -5.64 -26.96
CA GLY A 24 -15.79 -6.00 -26.72
C GLY A 24 -15.46 -5.51 -25.32
N SER A 25 -15.46 -6.44 -24.36
CA SER A 25 -14.96 -6.17 -23.02
C SER A 25 -13.50 -5.74 -23.17
N PRO A 26 -13.09 -4.53 -22.79
CA PRO A 26 -11.68 -4.32 -22.53
C PRO A 26 -11.34 -5.23 -21.34
N GLU A 27 -10.45 -6.19 -21.55
CA GLU A 27 -9.62 -6.68 -20.44
C GLU A 27 -9.04 -5.43 -19.77
N PRO A 28 -9.24 -5.21 -18.46
CA PRO A 28 -8.42 -4.25 -17.75
C PRO A 28 -7.04 -4.89 -17.67
N THR A 29 -6.18 -4.58 -18.64
CA THR A 29 -4.75 -4.78 -18.51
C THR A 29 -4.34 -4.06 -17.24
N GLY A 30 -4.01 -4.85 -16.21
CA GLY A 30 -3.60 -4.36 -14.90
C GLY A 30 -2.36 -3.48 -15.02
N GLN A 31 -2.60 -2.18 -15.04
CA GLN A 31 -1.70 -1.16 -14.55
C GLN A 31 -2.56 -0.23 -13.71
N THR A 32 -2.72 -0.58 -12.43
CA THR A 32 -3.11 0.40 -11.43
C THR A 32 -1.86 1.24 -11.17
N GLY A 33 -1.57 2.18 -12.06
CA GLY A 33 -0.60 3.24 -11.77
C GLY A 33 -1.28 4.22 -10.82
N GLY A 34 -0.66 4.47 -9.68
CA GLY A 34 -1.23 5.32 -8.64
C GLY A 34 -1.26 6.81 -9.00
N VAL A 35 -2.11 7.23 -9.93
CA VAL A 35 -2.14 8.62 -10.48
C VAL A 35 -2.30 9.68 -9.39
N ALA A 36 -3.04 9.38 -8.32
CA ALA A 36 -3.17 10.29 -7.18
C ALA A 36 -1.93 10.27 -6.29
N LEU A 37 -1.30 9.10 -6.11
CA LEU A 37 -0.08 8.92 -5.34
C LEU A 37 1.18 9.47 -6.06
N GLU A 38 1.20 9.53 -7.38
CA GLU A 38 2.29 10.11 -8.18
C GLU A 38 2.58 11.55 -7.78
N LYS A 39 1.53 12.37 -7.60
CA LYS A 39 1.64 13.78 -7.21
C LYS A 39 1.71 14.02 -5.71
N PHE A 40 1.51 12.98 -4.91
CA PHE A 40 1.53 13.05 -3.46
C PHE A 40 2.98 13.22 -2.95
N ASP A 41 3.21 14.21 -2.11
CA ASP A 41 4.51 14.43 -1.47
C ASP A 41 4.50 13.86 -0.03
N PRO A 42 5.20 12.73 0.22
CA PRO A 42 5.23 12.12 1.54
C PRO A 42 5.89 13.00 2.61
N CYS A 43 6.79 13.90 2.22
CA CYS A 43 7.52 14.77 3.16
C CYS A 43 6.65 15.88 3.74
N THR A 44 5.52 16.20 3.11
CA THR A 44 4.58 17.25 3.56
C THR A 44 3.34 16.69 4.24
N PHE A 45 3.23 15.36 4.35
CA PHE A 45 2.03 14.70 4.84
C PHE A 45 1.76 14.93 6.33
N PHE A 46 2.80 14.85 7.16
CA PHE A 46 2.67 15.08 8.60
C PHE A 46 2.80 16.56 8.94
N LYS A 47 1.91 17.04 9.80
CA LYS A 47 2.02 18.40 10.34
C LYS A 47 3.08 18.44 11.46
N PRO A 48 3.76 19.57 11.65
CA PRO A 48 4.77 19.72 12.72
C PRO A 48 4.25 19.35 14.12
N ASP A 49 3.03 19.78 14.48
CA ASP A 49 2.41 19.46 15.77
C ASP A 49 2.09 17.96 15.93
N GLU A 50 1.77 17.26 14.83
CA GLU A 50 1.55 15.81 14.85
C GLU A 50 2.88 15.08 15.10
N LEU A 51 3.94 15.46 14.37
CA LEU A 51 5.28 14.91 14.56
C LEU A 51 5.75 15.10 16.02
N LYS A 52 5.56 16.30 16.59
CA LYS A 52 5.83 16.56 17.99
C LYS A 52 5.02 15.67 18.93
N SER A 53 3.73 15.45 18.64
CA SER A 53 2.88 14.56 19.44
C SER A 53 3.34 13.09 19.40
N PHE A 54 4.06 12.70 18.35
CA PHE A 54 4.70 11.39 18.23
C PHE A 54 6.13 11.36 18.82
N GLY A 55 6.63 12.46 19.38
CA GLY A 55 7.99 12.56 19.92
C GLY A 55 9.07 12.67 18.84
N LEU A 56 8.70 13.10 17.63
CA LEU A 56 9.59 13.30 16.49
C LEU A 56 9.93 14.78 16.31
N GLN A 57 11.06 15.04 15.65
CA GLN A 57 11.41 16.37 15.17
C GLN A 57 10.47 16.80 14.04
N GLU A 58 10.22 18.11 13.93
CA GLU A 58 9.32 18.67 12.92
C GLU A 58 9.92 18.62 11.52
N GLN A 59 11.24 18.76 11.43
CA GLN A 59 11.96 18.78 10.16
C GLN A 59 12.25 17.34 9.71
N GLY A 60 11.65 16.97 8.58
CA GLY A 60 11.96 15.73 7.89
C GLY A 60 13.19 15.88 7.00
N GLU A 61 13.90 14.77 6.81
CA GLU A 61 14.97 14.62 5.83
C GLU A 61 14.47 13.71 4.71
N GLU A 62 14.83 14.01 3.46
CA GLU A 62 14.53 13.10 2.33
C GLU A 62 15.13 11.72 2.61
N PHE A 63 14.33 10.68 2.39
CA PHE A 63 14.70 9.30 2.63
C PHE A 63 14.21 8.45 1.47
N THR A 64 15.15 8.02 0.63
CA THR A 64 14.89 7.23 -0.58
C THR A 64 15.90 6.09 -0.64
N PRO A 65 15.71 5.02 0.16
CA PRO A 65 16.63 3.89 0.20
C PRO A 65 16.69 3.15 -1.14
N VAL A 66 15.59 3.20 -1.90
CA VAL A 66 15.48 2.73 -3.28
C VAL A 66 14.72 3.76 -4.11
N SER A 67 15.07 3.91 -5.38
CA SER A 67 14.54 5.00 -6.24
C SER A 67 13.03 4.95 -6.46
N PHE A 68 12.41 3.78 -6.30
CA PHE A 68 10.98 3.57 -6.47
C PHE A 68 10.17 3.71 -5.17
N GLU A 69 10.83 3.95 -4.04
CA GLU A 69 10.21 4.26 -2.74
C GLU A 69 10.69 5.62 -2.20
N PRO A 70 10.43 6.74 -2.90
CA PRO A 70 10.77 8.05 -2.35
C PRO A 70 9.95 8.35 -1.10
N GLY A 71 10.57 9.01 -0.14
CA GLY A 71 9.97 9.31 1.14
C GLY A 71 10.70 10.35 1.97
N CYS A 72 10.29 10.43 3.23
CA CYS A 72 10.96 11.21 4.25
C CYS A 72 11.19 10.41 5.52
N THR A 73 12.16 10.85 6.31
CA THR A 73 12.41 10.36 7.65
C THR A 73 12.40 11.50 8.66
N TRP A 74 11.86 11.21 9.84
CA TRP A 74 11.89 12.08 11.01
C TRP A 74 12.51 11.33 12.16
N LYS A 75 13.41 11.99 12.89
CA LYS A 75 14.10 11.41 14.05
C LYS A 75 13.48 11.95 15.33
N GLY A 76 13.26 11.08 16.29
CA GLY A 76 12.88 11.40 17.65
C GLY A 76 13.94 10.94 18.65
N GLU A 77 13.67 11.17 19.93
CA GLU A 77 14.58 10.73 20.98
C GLU A 77 14.56 9.21 21.17
N GLN A 78 13.36 8.60 21.06
CA GLN A 78 13.14 7.17 21.32
C GLN A 78 13.00 6.33 20.05
N MET A 79 12.55 6.94 18.95
CA MET A 79 12.27 6.26 17.69
C MET A 79 12.47 7.19 16.49
N SER A 80 12.57 6.60 15.31
CA SER A 80 12.49 7.27 14.03
C SER A 80 11.26 6.81 13.28
N LEU A 81 10.70 7.70 12.45
CA LEU A 81 9.62 7.42 11.51
C LEU A 81 10.17 7.58 10.09
N THR A 82 9.87 6.63 9.22
CA THR A 82 9.98 6.78 7.78
C THR A 82 8.59 6.75 7.18
N PHE A 83 8.39 7.51 6.11
CA PHE A 83 7.15 7.52 5.35
C PHE A 83 7.47 7.63 3.88
N GLN A 84 7.15 6.57 3.16
CA GLN A 84 7.51 6.39 1.75
C GLN A 84 6.27 6.09 0.93
N LYS A 85 6.36 6.31 -0.37
CA LYS A 85 5.33 5.90 -1.33
C LYS A 85 5.92 5.00 -2.40
N ASN A 86 5.13 4.07 -2.91
CA ASN A 86 5.43 3.33 -4.13
C ASN A 86 4.19 3.37 -5.03
N VAL A 87 4.35 3.91 -6.25
CA VAL A 87 3.25 4.12 -7.21
C VAL A 87 3.03 2.93 -8.14
N GLU A 88 3.98 1.98 -8.17
CA GLU A 88 3.97 0.80 -9.03
C GLU A 88 3.49 -0.45 -8.28
N GLU A 89 3.49 -0.40 -6.95
CA GLU A 89 3.13 -1.51 -6.07
C GLU A 89 1.88 -1.21 -5.24
N THR A 90 1.26 -2.28 -4.74
CA THR A 90 0.11 -2.29 -3.83
C THR A 90 0.43 -3.20 -2.64
N VAL A 91 -0.38 -3.17 -1.58
CA VAL A 91 -0.29 -4.15 -0.50
C VAL A 91 -0.31 -5.58 -1.08
N ALA A 92 -1.25 -5.87 -1.98
CA ALA A 92 -1.38 -7.21 -2.56
C ALA A 92 -0.18 -7.67 -3.41
N SER A 93 0.54 -6.75 -4.06
CA SER A 93 1.74 -7.10 -4.83
C SER A 93 2.98 -7.20 -3.94
N TYR A 94 3.11 -6.36 -2.90
CA TYR A 94 4.16 -6.51 -1.89
C TYR A 94 4.10 -7.85 -1.15
N GLU A 95 2.91 -8.40 -0.92
CA GLU A 95 2.78 -9.74 -0.32
C GLU A 95 3.49 -10.81 -1.17
N LYS A 96 3.44 -10.68 -2.50
CA LYS A 96 3.98 -11.66 -3.44
C LYS A 96 5.46 -11.44 -3.75
N ASN A 97 5.86 -10.17 -3.82
CA ASN A 97 7.17 -9.75 -4.31
C ASN A 97 8.15 -9.41 -3.19
N GLY A 98 7.64 -9.08 -2.00
CA GLY A 98 8.47 -8.66 -0.88
C GLY A 98 9.08 -9.82 -0.11
N ASN A 99 10.24 -9.57 0.47
CA ASN A 99 10.89 -10.50 1.38
C ASN A 99 10.49 -10.14 2.81
N TRP A 100 9.47 -10.82 3.34
CA TRP A 100 8.88 -10.54 4.64
C TRP A 100 9.07 -11.71 5.60
N GLU A 101 9.46 -11.40 6.84
CA GLU A 101 9.42 -12.35 7.95
C GLU A 101 8.00 -12.46 8.54
N ARG A 102 7.29 -11.32 8.55
CA ARG A 102 5.90 -11.19 9.00
C ARG A 102 5.13 -10.33 8.01
N TYR A 103 3.89 -10.70 7.72
CA TYR A 103 3.02 -9.98 6.81
C TYR A 103 1.55 -10.19 7.21
N ASP A 104 1.08 -9.40 8.16
CA ASP A 104 -0.25 -9.56 8.76
C ASP A 104 -1.24 -8.55 8.20
N LYS A 105 -2.15 -9.07 7.39
CA LYS A 105 -3.24 -8.28 6.80
C LYS A 105 -4.21 -7.79 7.86
N GLN A 106 -4.56 -6.52 7.78
CA GLN A 106 -5.54 -5.88 8.63
C GLN A 106 -6.19 -4.69 7.91
N SER A 107 -7.14 -4.03 8.59
CA SER A 107 -7.64 -2.74 8.11
C SER A 107 -6.94 -1.62 8.86
N VAL A 108 -6.38 -0.66 8.12
CA VAL A 108 -5.70 0.51 8.69
C VAL A 108 -6.48 1.75 8.24
N GLY A 109 -7.12 2.44 9.19
CA GLY A 109 -7.98 3.59 8.89
C GLY A 109 -9.07 3.31 7.85
N GLY A 110 -9.61 2.09 7.81
CA GLY A 110 -10.64 1.67 6.85
C GLY A 110 -10.12 1.23 5.48
N ARG A 111 -8.80 1.24 5.28
CA ARG A 111 -8.14 0.83 4.03
C ARG A 111 -7.55 -0.56 4.16
N SER A 112 -7.25 -1.18 3.02
CA SER A 112 -6.41 -2.37 2.95
C SER A 112 -5.02 -2.03 3.46
N GLY A 113 -4.56 -2.75 4.48
CA GLY A 113 -3.25 -2.52 5.06
C GLY A 113 -2.66 -3.76 5.71
N VAL A 114 -1.39 -3.67 6.07
CA VAL A 114 -0.60 -4.79 6.61
C VAL A 114 0.38 -4.26 7.63
N VAL A 115 0.60 -5.02 8.70
CA VAL A 115 1.80 -4.92 9.54
C VAL A 115 2.83 -5.93 9.06
N ALA A 116 4.02 -5.46 8.72
CA ALA A 116 5.07 -6.31 8.17
C ALA A 116 6.46 -6.00 8.72
N ASN A 117 7.25 -7.06 8.85
CA ASN A 117 8.67 -6.97 9.19
C ASN A 117 9.49 -7.60 8.08
N VAL A 118 10.56 -6.91 7.66
CA VAL A 118 11.62 -7.53 6.86
C VAL A 118 12.40 -8.53 7.73
N PRO A 119 13.09 -9.52 7.14
CA PRO A 119 13.95 -10.45 7.89
C PRO A 119 14.91 -9.73 8.85
N GLY A 120 14.85 -10.10 10.12
CA GLY A 120 15.63 -9.49 11.19
C GLY A 120 15.15 -8.10 11.65
N GLY A 121 14.19 -7.48 10.95
CA GLY A 121 13.66 -6.17 11.26
C GLY A 121 13.06 -6.09 12.66
N GLY A 122 12.28 -7.09 13.06
CA GLY A 122 11.71 -7.17 14.40
C GLY A 122 12.79 -7.28 15.49
N ALA A 123 13.85 -8.05 15.24
CA ALA A 123 14.98 -8.18 16.16
C ALA A 123 15.84 -6.91 16.25
N THR A 124 15.81 -6.06 15.22
CA THR A 124 16.46 -4.75 15.22
C THR A 124 15.54 -3.61 15.73
N GLY A 125 14.34 -3.94 16.21
CA GLY A 125 13.37 -2.96 16.72
C GLY A 125 12.67 -2.15 15.64
N GLY A 126 12.51 -2.69 14.44
CA GLY A 126 11.87 -2.07 13.29
C GLY A 126 10.57 -2.76 12.88
N CYS A 127 9.59 -1.98 12.44
CA CYS A 127 8.32 -2.47 11.93
C CYS A 127 7.78 -1.57 10.83
N ASN A 128 7.05 -2.15 9.87
CA ASN A 128 6.39 -1.41 8.80
C ASN A 128 4.89 -1.61 8.84
N VAL A 129 4.14 -0.57 8.46
CA VAL A 129 2.73 -0.65 8.10
C VAL A 129 2.57 -0.21 6.66
N LEU A 130 2.05 -1.09 5.82
CA LEU A 130 1.74 -0.81 4.41
C LEU A 130 0.26 -0.51 4.30
N VAL A 131 -0.12 0.53 3.54
CA VAL A 131 -1.52 0.92 3.32
C VAL A 131 -1.74 1.28 1.86
N ASP A 132 -2.76 0.68 1.24
CA ASP A 132 -3.15 1.04 -0.12
C ASP A 132 -3.66 2.49 -0.18
N ALA A 133 -3.15 3.26 -1.14
CA ALA A 133 -3.48 4.67 -1.29
C ALA A 133 -3.25 5.16 -2.72
N GLY A 134 -4.22 5.90 -3.27
CA GLY A 134 -4.05 6.63 -4.52
C GLY A 134 -3.71 5.77 -5.73
N GLY A 135 -4.08 4.49 -5.71
CA GLY A 135 -3.72 3.47 -6.71
C GLY A 135 -2.32 2.86 -6.57
N GLY A 136 -1.58 3.18 -5.50
CA GLY A 136 -0.34 2.51 -5.10
C GLY A 136 -0.35 2.16 -3.61
N VAL A 137 0.80 2.25 -2.94
CA VAL A 137 0.96 1.97 -1.51
C VAL A 137 1.84 2.98 -0.81
N VAL A 138 1.51 3.30 0.43
CA VAL A 138 2.37 4.04 1.35
C VAL A 138 2.90 3.12 2.44
N ILE A 139 4.12 3.41 2.90
CA ILE A 139 4.85 2.58 3.86
C ILE A 139 5.22 3.47 5.04
N TYR A 140 4.63 3.18 6.20
CA TYR A 140 5.00 3.75 7.49
C TYR A 140 6.04 2.84 8.14
N GLY A 141 7.29 3.28 8.26
CA GLY A 141 8.32 2.53 8.98
C GLY A 141 8.61 3.17 10.32
N VAL A 142 8.59 2.39 11.40
CA VAL A 142 9.05 2.85 12.72
C VAL A 142 10.22 1.99 13.15
N SER A 143 11.25 2.64 13.69
CA SER A 143 12.39 1.95 14.29
C SER A 143 12.74 2.58 15.63
N GLY A 144 12.90 1.76 16.66
CA GLY A 144 13.45 2.20 17.95
C GLY A 144 14.91 2.63 17.83
N ARG A 145 15.34 3.54 18.70
CA ARG A 145 16.75 3.91 18.84
C ARG A 145 17.60 2.73 19.34
N LEU A 146 16.99 1.87 20.16
CA LEU A 146 17.49 0.56 20.56
C LEU A 146 16.40 -0.47 20.25
N ALA A 147 16.77 -1.74 20.07
CA ALA A 147 15.83 -2.78 19.63
C ALA A 147 14.54 -2.86 20.47
N ASP A 148 14.65 -2.61 21.78
CA ASP A 148 13.53 -2.66 22.73
C ASP A 148 13.17 -1.29 23.33
N SER A 149 13.62 -0.18 22.72
CA SER A 149 13.30 1.16 23.27
C SER A 149 11.84 1.54 23.07
N VAL A 150 11.18 0.97 22.07
CA VAL A 150 9.75 1.18 21.75
C VAL A 150 9.16 -0.09 21.15
N ASP A 151 7.85 -0.27 21.28
CA ASP A 151 7.11 -1.22 20.45
C ASP A 151 6.87 -0.60 19.06
N ALA A 152 7.78 -0.90 18.13
CA ALA A 152 7.78 -0.29 16.80
C ALA A 152 6.50 -0.61 16.00
N CYS A 153 5.94 -1.81 16.13
CA CYS A 153 4.71 -2.15 15.43
C CYS A 153 3.52 -1.40 16.01
N ALA A 154 3.39 -1.38 17.33
CA ALA A 154 2.29 -0.65 17.98
C ALA A 154 2.33 0.86 17.63
N GLU A 155 3.51 1.48 17.60
CA GLU A 155 3.62 2.89 17.21
C GLU A 155 3.37 3.10 15.71
N ALA A 156 3.88 2.23 14.83
CA ALA A 156 3.60 2.33 13.39
C ALA A 156 2.08 2.20 13.10
N GLU A 157 1.42 1.23 13.73
CA GLU A 157 -0.03 1.01 13.60
C GLU A 157 -0.84 2.20 14.12
N LYS A 158 -0.44 2.76 15.27
CA LYS A 158 -1.07 3.94 15.86
C LYS A 158 -0.97 5.15 14.93
N ILE A 159 0.22 5.43 14.40
CA ILE A 159 0.45 6.56 13.47
C ILE A 159 -0.34 6.34 12.17
N ALA A 160 -0.30 5.14 11.61
CA ALA A 160 -0.99 4.83 10.37
C ALA A 160 -2.52 4.95 10.55
N ASN A 161 -3.10 4.37 11.61
CA ASN A 161 -4.54 4.50 11.88
C ASN A 161 -4.99 5.94 12.11
N ALA A 162 -4.17 6.75 12.78
CA ALA A 162 -4.49 8.16 13.02
C ALA A 162 -4.48 9.02 11.75
N THR A 163 -3.75 8.61 10.71
CA THR A 163 -3.47 9.46 9.54
C THR A 163 -3.97 8.91 8.21
N ALA A 164 -4.28 7.62 8.12
CA ALA A 164 -4.62 6.93 6.86
C ALA A 164 -5.85 7.52 6.14
N SER A 165 -6.79 8.14 6.86
CA SER A 165 -7.96 8.81 6.26
C SER A 165 -7.62 10.04 5.42
N ARG A 166 -6.38 10.56 5.53
CA ARG A 166 -5.88 11.71 4.74
C ARG A 166 -5.07 11.28 3.53
N LEU A 167 -4.84 9.98 3.36
CA LEU A 167 -4.10 9.47 2.21
C LEU A 167 -4.90 9.71 0.93
N PRO A 168 -4.23 9.86 -0.22
CA PRO A 168 -4.93 9.95 -1.50
C PRO A 168 -5.86 8.75 -1.72
N GLU A 169 -7.02 9.00 -2.35
CA GLU A 169 -7.93 7.96 -2.84
C GLU A 169 -7.45 7.41 -4.18
#